data_AF-A0A367LWU1-F1
#
_entry.id   AF-A0A367LWU1-F1
#
_cell.length_a   1.000
_cell.length_b   1.000
_cell.length_c   1.000
_cell.angle_alpha   90.00
_cell.angle_beta   90.00
_cell.angle_gamma   90.00
#
_symmetry.space_group_name_H-M   'P 1'
#
loop_
_entity.id
_entity.type
_entity.pdbx_description
1 polymer ?
#
loop_
_entity_poly.entity_id
_entity_poly.type
_entity_poly.pdbx_seq_one_letter_code
_entity_poly.pdbx_strand_id
1 'polypeptide(L)'
;MKIKSVRTRVFEWKGKVVPPQAHFCTNASDILFEKGDAMGSFRFHGWLVVEIETDDGLVGIGNCALAPRVAKEIVDLYLAPICIGEDPFDNEYI
;
A
#
# COMPACT_ATOMS: atom_id res chain seq x y z
N MET A 1 9.46 24.73 -5.93
CA MET A 1 8.57 23.67 -5.48
C MET A 1 9.45 22.48 -5.11
N LYS A 2 9.46 22.08 -3.85
CA LYS A 2 10.22 20.93 -3.34
C LYS A 2 9.30 20.05 -2.50
N ILE A 3 9.57 18.75 -2.49
CA ILE A 3 8.86 17.82 -1.60
C ILE A 3 9.16 18.20 -0.16
N LYS A 4 8.12 18.51 0.61
CA LYS A 4 8.21 18.94 2.01
C LYS A 4 7.95 17.78 2.97
N SER A 5 6.99 16.90 2.65
CA SER A 5 6.70 15.75 3.50
C SER A 5 6.11 14.58 2.73
N VAL A 6 6.36 13.38 3.26
CA VAL A 6 5.73 12.13 2.82
C VAL A 6 4.95 11.58 4.02
N ARG A 7 3.65 11.37 3.85
CA ARG A 7 2.78 10.81 4.90
C ARG A 7 2.15 9.52 4.41
N THR A 8 2.26 8.47 5.21
CA THR A 8 1.68 7.17 4.88
C THR A 8 0.65 6.72 5.92
N ARG A 9 -0.44 6.11 5.45
CA ARG A 9 -1.51 5.58 6.29
C ARG A 9 -2.01 4.24 5.76
N VAL A 10 -2.09 3.25 6.63
CA VAL A 10 -2.76 1.98 6.32
C VAL A 10 -4.21 2.05 6.78
N PHE A 11 -5.12 1.84 5.85
CA PHE A 11 -6.54 1.70 6.09
C PHE A 11 -6.90 0.23 6.11
N GLU A 12 -7.50 -0.23 7.22
CA GLU A 12 -7.98 -1.60 7.37
C GLU A 12 -9.50 -1.61 7.34
N TRP A 13 -10.07 -2.41 6.43
CA TRP A 13 -11.50 -2.59 6.34
C TRP A 13 -12.02 -3.36 7.56
N LYS A 14 -12.89 -2.70 8.33
CA LYS A 14 -13.61 -3.28 9.47
C LYS A 14 -15.11 -3.42 9.24
N GLY A 15 -15.56 -3.12 8.02
CA GLY A 15 -16.96 -3.21 7.64
C GLY A 15 -17.38 -4.63 7.25
N LYS A 16 -18.62 -4.75 6.77
CA LYS A 16 -19.14 -6.03 6.27
C LYS A 16 -18.33 -6.51 5.06
N VAL A 17 -18.04 -7.81 5.02
CA VAL A 17 -17.46 -8.50 3.86
C VAL A 17 -18.38 -9.64 3.43
N VAL A 18 -18.31 -10.02 2.15
CA VAL A 18 -19.01 -11.21 1.66
C VAL A 18 -18.30 -12.45 2.22
N PRO A 19 -19.02 -13.41 2.83
CA PRO A 19 -18.41 -14.62 3.34
C PRO A 19 -17.68 -15.41 2.24
N PRO A 20 -16.49 -15.99 2.52
CA PRO A 20 -15.78 -16.85 1.58
C PRO A 20 -16.64 -17.99 1.05
N GLN A 21 -16.45 -18.36 -0.22
CA GLN A 21 -17.13 -19.48 -0.88
C GLN A 21 -16.09 -20.48 -1.39
N ALA A 22 -16.43 -21.77 -1.33
CA ALA A 22 -15.59 -22.83 -1.89
C ALA A 22 -15.54 -22.74 -3.43
N HIS A 23 -14.42 -23.17 -4.02
CA HIS A 23 -14.21 -23.20 -5.47
C HIS A 23 -14.46 -21.86 -6.19
N PHE A 24 -14.22 -20.75 -5.47
CA PHE A 24 -14.54 -19.41 -5.97
C PHE A 24 -13.48 -18.84 -6.93
N CYS A 25 -12.20 -18.92 -6.55
CA CYS A 25 -11.09 -18.41 -7.34
C CYS A 25 -9.85 -19.27 -7.08
N THR A 26 -9.34 -19.91 -8.13
CA THR A 26 -8.12 -20.70 -8.03
C THR A 26 -6.91 -19.80 -7.84
N ASN A 27 -5.96 -20.20 -7.00
CA ASN A 27 -4.81 -19.39 -6.62
C ASN A 27 -3.59 -20.27 -6.30
N ALA A 28 -2.44 -19.63 -6.05
CA ALA A 28 -1.18 -20.33 -5.82
C ALA A 28 -1.20 -21.26 -4.58
N SER A 29 -2.07 -21.02 -3.61
CA SER A 29 -2.19 -21.89 -2.42
C SER A 29 -2.98 -23.16 -2.68
N ASP A 30 -3.68 -23.31 -3.81
CA ASP A 30 -4.52 -24.50 -4.07
C ASP A 30 -3.72 -25.81 -4.20
N ILE A 31 -2.41 -25.72 -4.49
CA ILE A 31 -1.51 -26.89 -4.48
C ILE A 31 -1.22 -27.37 -3.05
N LEU A 32 -1.47 -26.52 -2.05
CA LEU A 32 -1.35 -26.85 -0.64
C LEU A 32 -2.64 -27.51 -0.17
N PHE A 33 -2.52 -28.32 0.88
CA PHE A 33 -3.67 -29.01 1.50
C PHE A 33 -4.18 -28.25 2.74
N GLU A 34 -4.19 -26.92 2.67
CA GLU A 34 -4.63 -26.05 3.78
C GLU A 34 -6.16 -26.10 3.96
N LYS A 35 -6.61 -25.89 5.20
CA LYS A 35 -8.04 -25.84 5.54
C LYS A 35 -8.49 -24.38 5.62
N GLY A 36 -9.66 -24.08 5.07
CA GLY A 36 -10.32 -22.77 5.22
C GLY A 36 -10.49 -22.03 3.90
N ASP A 37 -10.44 -20.70 3.96
CA ASP A 37 -10.56 -19.81 2.80
C ASP A 37 -9.25 -19.78 2.00
N ALA A 38 -9.21 -20.45 0.85
CA ALA A 38 -8.03 -20.49 -0.02
C ALA A 38 -7.58 -19.09 -0.50
N MET A 39 -8.48 -18.10 -0.52
CA MET A 39 -8.13 -16.71 -0.86
C MET A 39 -7.64 -15.88 0.33
N GLY A 40 -7.56 -16.46 1.54
CA GLY A 40 -7.30 -15.72 2.79
C GLY A 40 -6.05 -14.84 2.75
N SER A 41 -4.95 -15.31 2.14
CA SER A 41 -3.69 -14.56 2.00
C SER A 41 -3.67 -13.61 0.79
N PHE A 42 -4.65 -13.68 -0.09
CA PHE A 42 -4.71 -12.92 -1.35
C PHE A 42 -5.75 -11.78 -1.33
N ARG A 43 -6.58 -11.70 -0.29
CA ARG A 43 -7.58 -10.62 -0.15
C ARG A 43 -6.92 -9.31 0.26
N PHE A 44 -7.33 -8.22 -0.38
CA PHE A 44 -6.91 -6.86 -0.04
C PHE A 44 -7.93 -6.18 0.87
N HIS A 45 -7.98 -6.57 2.14
CA HIS A 45 -8.76 -5.85 3.17
C HIS A 45 -7.96 -4.75 3.88
N GLY A 46 -6.67 -4.59 3.53
CA GLY A 46 -5.84 -3.46 3.93
C GLY A 46 -5.35 -2.71 2.70
N TRP A 47 -5.21 -1.39 2.81
CA TRP A 47 -4.71 -0.55 1.74
C TRP A 47 -3.81 0.55 2.30
N LEU A 48 -2.66 0.77 1.67
CA LEU A 48 -1.76 1.88 1.97
C LEU A 48 -2.11 3.08 1.09
N VAL A 49 -2.19 4.26 1.70
CA VAL A 49 -2.21 5.56 1.02
C VAL A 49 -0.93 6.30 1.36
N VAL A 50 -0.32 6.93 0.35
CA VAL A 50 0.88 7.74 0.44
C VAL A 50 0.56 9.14 -0.07
N GLU A 51 0.76 10.15 0.76
CA GLU A 51 0.58 11.56 0.42
C GLU A 51 1.95 12.22 0.36
N ILE A 52 2.24 12.90 -0.75
CA ILE A 52 3.47 13.68 -0.94
C ILE A 52 3.07 15.15 -1.02
N GLU A 53 3.43 15.93 0.00
CA GLU A 53 3.13 17.37 0.09
C GLU A 53 4.36 18.18 -0.32
N THR A 54 4.18 19.18 -1.17
CA THR A 54 5.22 20.16 -1.55
C THR A 54 5.24 21.37 -0.63
N ASP A 55 6.31 22.17 -0.70
CA ASP A 55 6.47 23.42 0.06
C ASP A 55 5.45 24.52 -0.29
N ASP A 56 4.83 24.46 -1.47
CA ASP A 56 3.72 25.31 -1.89
C ASP A 56 2.32 24.72 -1.62
N GLY A 57 2.25 23.57 -0.94
CA GLY A 57 1.02 22.98 -0.41
C GLY A 57 0.24 22.08 -1.37
N LEU A 58 0.80 21.74 -2.54
CA LEU A 58 0.22 20.72 -3.42
C LEU A 58 0.42 19.32 -2.82
N VAL A 59 -0.57 18.44 -2.98
CA VAL A 59 -0.52 17.07 -2.45
C VAL A 59 -0.76 16.06 -3.57
N GLY A 60 0.25 15.25 -3.86
CA GLY A 60 0.13 14.06 -4.70
C GLY A 60 -0.34 12.85 -3.87
N ILE A 61 -1.19 12.00 -4.46
CA ILE A 61 -1.73 10.81 -3.79
C ILE A 61 -1.32 9.56 -4.57
N GLY A 62 -0.60 8.66 -3.89
CA GLY A 62 -0.29 7.31 -4.33
C GLY A 62 -0.90 6.24 -3.40
N ASN A 63 -0.90 4.98 -3.82
CA ASN A 63 -1.44 3.89 -3.02
C ASN A 63 -0.76 2.54 -3.30
N CYS A 64 -0.88 1.59 -2.37
CA CYS A 64 -0.37 0.22 -2.51
C CYS A 64 -1.24 -0.78 -1.75
N ALA A 65 -1.50 -1.95 -2.32
CA ALA A 65 -2.34 -3.00 -1.71
C ALA A 65 -1.52 -4.18 -1.13
N LEU A 66 -0.33 -4.45 -1.68
CA LEU A 66 0.50 -5.57 -1.27
C LEU A 66 1.15 -5.29 0.08
N ALA A 67 0.93 -6.18 1.06
CA ALA A 67 1.52 -6.13 2.39
C ALA A 67 1.59 -4.69 2.98
N PRO A 68 0.45 -3.99 3.12
CA PRO A 68 0.42 -2.52 3.24
C PRO A 68 1.15 -1.99 4.49
N ARG A 69 1.23 -2.79 5.56
CA ARG A 69 2.01 -2.46 6.77
C ARG A 69 3.51 -2.50 6.52
N VAL A 70 3.99 -3.51 5.78
CA VAL A 70 5.42 -3.60 5.41
C VAL A 70 5.78 -2.51 4.41
N ALA A 71 4.93 -2.30 3.39
CA ALA A 71 5.12 -1.21 2.44
C ALA A 71 5.18 0.17 3.13
N LYS A 72 4.35 0.41 4.15
CA LYS A 72 4.40 1.61 4.98
C LYS A 72 5.77 1.79 5.64
N GLU A 73 6.29 0.76 6.32
CA GLU A 73 7.60 0.85 6.98
C GLU A 73 8.73 1.12 5.97
N ILE A 74 8.66 0.51 4.78
CA ILE A 74 9.65 0.77 3.71
C ILE A 74 9.60 2.25 3.29
N VAL A 75 8.40 2.78 3.06
CA VAL A 75 8.24 4.19 2.68
C VAL A 75 8.75 5.11 3.79
N ASP A 76 8.33 4.89 5.03
CA ASP A 76 8.64 5.79 6.14
C ASP A 76 10.13 5.78 6.51
N LEU A 77 10.76 4.60 6.51
CA LEU A 77 12.14 4.45 6.98
C LEU A 77 13.19 4.67 5.89
N TYR A 78 12.89 4.32 4.63
CA TYR A 78 13.90 4.28 3.57
C TYR A 78 13.60 5.22 2.40
N LEU A 79 12.35 5.31 1.95
CA LEU A 79 12.03 6.07 0.72
C LEU A 79 11.74 7.55 1.00
N ALA A 80 11.03 7.87 2.08
CA ALA A 80 10.72 9.25 2.43
C ALA A 80 11.99 10.13 2.58
N PRO A 81 13.07 9.68 3.26
CA PRO A 81 14.28 10.48 3.40
C PRO A 81 14.98 10.84 2.08
N ILE A 82 14.87 10.00 1.05
CA ILE A 82 15.50 10.27 -0.26
C ILE A 82 14.64 11.13 -1.18
N CYS A 83 13.33 11.24 -0.93
CA CYS A 83 12.43 12.11 -1.69
C CYS A 83 12.33 13.52 -1.10
N ILE A 84 12.38 13.67 0.23
CA ILE A 84 12.18 14.97 0.89
C ILE A 84 13.31 15.95 0.52
N GLY A 85 12.94 17.14 0.07
CA GLY A 85 13.87 18.18 -0.40
C GLY A 85 14.10 18.17 -1.91
N GLU A 86 13.64 17.13 -2.62
CA GLU A 86 13.82 17.00 -4.07
C GLU A 86 12.73 17.71 -4.88
N ASP A 87 13.01 17.99 -6.16
CA ASP A 87 12.00 18.50 -7.10
C ASP A 87 11.06 17.34 -7.49
N PRO A 88 9.73 17.47 -7.35
CA PRO A 88 8.80 16.44 -7.82
C PRO A 88 8.95 16.05 -9.29
N PHE A 89 9.56 16.89 -10.13
CA PHE A 89 9.84 16.58 -11.53
C PHE A 89 11.13 15.78 -11.77
N ASP A 90 11.97 15.54 -10.75
CA ASP A 90 13.13 14.66 -10.83
C ASP A 90 12.74 13.17 -10.67
N ASN A 91 11.52 12.80 -11.09
CA ASN A 91 10.84 11.52 -10.80
C ASN A 91 11.53 10.26 -11.37
N GLU A 92 12.43 10.41 -12.33
CA GLU A 92 13.24 9.30 -12.87
C GLU A 92 14.59 9.16 -12.14
N TYR A 93 14.98 10.17 -11.35
CA TYR A 93 16.20 10.17 -10.54
C TYR A 93 15.93 9.70 -9.10
N ILE A 94 14.85 10.19 -8.49
CA ILE A 94 14.40 9.84 -7.13
C ILE A 94 13.60 8.53 -7.11
#